data_AF-A0A4D6Y350-F1
#
_entry.id   AF-A0A4D6Y350-F1
#
_cell.length_a   1.000
_cell.length_b   1.000
_cell.length_c   1.000
_cell.angle_alpha   90.00
_cell.angle_beta   90.00
_cell.angle_gamma   90.00
#
_symmetry.space_group_name_H-M   'P 1'
#
loop_
_entity.id
_entity.type
_entity.pdbx_description
1 polymer ?
#
loop_
_entity_poly.entity_id
_entity_poly.type
_entity_poly.pdbx_seq_one_letter_code
_entity_poly.pdbx_strand_id
1 'polypeptide(L)'
;MNKNNYKQNKSKILEKIRWLSILFFFILSFLIKYYFYDIKLFIRIFIISFLIFCAIGTFLYTKTGKYILSSIIMSKQEMNKIIWPGYKETLYTTLIIISVTVLISLLLWFIDSIIFHVIAFIISIRF
;
A
#
# COMPACT_ATOMS: atom_id res chain seq x y z
N MET A 1 -33.49 34.61 -5.43
CA MET A 1 -33.23 33.18 -5.69
C MET A 1 -31.99 32.98 -6.57
N ASN A 2 -30.75 33.26 -6.11
CA ASN A 2 -29.55 32.90 -6.91
C ASN A 2 -28.14 32.97 -6.26
N LYS A 3 -27.96 33.50 -5.03
CA LYS A 3 -26.59 33.70 -4.47
C LYS A 3 -25.81 32.39 -4.27
N ASN A 4 -26.51 31.28 -4.03
CA ASN A 4 -25.94 29.97 -3.73
C ASN A 4 -25.34 29.32 -5.00
N ASN A 5 -26.04 29.44 -6.13
CA ASN A 5 -25.60 28.94 -7.43
C ASN A 5 -24.35 29.67 -7.94
N TYR A 6 -24.27 31.01 -7.74
CA TYR A 6 -23.09 31.78 -8.12
C TYR A 6 -21.84 31.38 -7.30
N LYS A 7 -21.98 31.15 -5.99
CA LYS A 7 -20.87 30.67 -5.15
C LYS A 7 -20.42 29.26 -5.55
N GLN A 8 -21.37 28.37 -5.83
CA GLN A 8 -21.09 26.98 -6.23
C GLN A 8 -20.44 26.89 -7.62
N ASN A 9 -20.88 27.69 -8.59
CA ASN A 9 -20.29 27.73 -9.92
C ASN A 9 -18.87 28.34 -9.90
N LYS A 10 -18.67 29.43 -9.14
CA LYS A 10 -17.35 30.03 -8.93
C LYS A 10 -16.35 29.04 -8.33
N SER A 11 -16.76 28.22 -7.36
CA SER A 11 -15.90 27.16 -6.80
C SER A 11 -15.54 26.07 -7.80
N LYS A 12 -16.50 25.63 -8.63
CA LYS A 12 -16.27 24.61 -9.66
C LYS A 12 -15.31 25.12 -10.74
N ILE A 13 -15.45 26.37 -11.17
CA ILE A 13 -14.55 27.00 -12.14
C ILE A 13 -13.13 27.14 -11.57
N LEU A 14 -12.99 27.56 -10.30
CA LEU A 14 -11.69 27.64 -9.63
C LEU A 14 -11.02 26.27 -9.53
N GLU A 15 -11.77 25.21 -9.22
CA GLU A 15 -11.24 23.85 -9.19
C GLU A 15 -10.83 23.38 -10.58
N LYS A 16 -11.64 23.62 -11.61
CA LYS A 16 -11.31 23.27 -13.00
C LYS A 16 -10.04 23.95 -13.50
N ILE A 17 -9.86 25.24 -13.19
CA ILE A 17 -8.64 26.01 -13.54
C ILE A 17 -7.41 25.42 -12.85
N ARG A 18 -7.54 25.00 -11.58
CA ARG A 18 -6.42 24.41 -10.82
C ARG A 18 -6.03 23.04 -11.36
N TRP A 19 -7.00 22.22 -11.72
CA TRP A 19 -6.76 20.94 -12.40
C TRP A 19 -6.10 21.13 -13.77
N LEU A 20 -6.53 22.15 -14.54
CA LEU A 20 -5.90 22.49 -15.82
C LEU A 20 -4.44 22.94 -15.63
N SER A 21 -4.15 23.70 -14.56
CA SER A 21 -2.78 24.12 -14.22
C SER A 21 -1.87 22.93 -13.88
N ILE A 22 -2.37 21.93 -13.14
CA ILE A 22 -1.62 20.71 -12.84
C ILE A 22 -1.32 19.92 -14.12
N LEU A 23 -2.31 19.76 -14.99
CA LEU A 23 -2.16 19.06 -16.26
C LEU A 23 -1.14 19.76 -17.17
N PHE A 24 -1.19 21.10 -17.21
CA PHE A 24 -0.22 21.93 -17.92
C PHE A 24 1.20 21.74 -17.38
N PHE A 25 1.38 21.77 -16.05
CA PHE A 25 2.68 21.52 -15.41
C PHE A 25 3.24 20.12 -15.74
N PHE A 26 2.37 19.10 -15.78
CA PHE A 26 2.76 17.73 -16.12
C PHE A 26 3.24 17.60 -17.57
N ILE A 27 2.47 18.18 -18.51
CA ILE A 27 2.82 18.21 -19.94
C ILE A 27 4.13 18.97 -20.16
N LEU A 28 4.31 20.10 -19.48
CA LEU A 28 5.53 20.89 -19.56
C LEU A 28 6.74 20.11 -19.04
N SER A 29 6.58 19.35 -17.95
CA SER A 29 7.63 18.48 -17.39
C SER A 29 8.03 17.37 -18.37
N PHE A 30 7.07 16.79 -19.09
CA PHE A 30 7.32 15.77 -20.10
C PHE A 30 8.05 16.34 -21.33
N LEU A 31 7.63 17.53 -21.81
CA LEU A 31 8.30 18.24 -22.90
C LEU A 31 9.75 18.59 -22.55
N ILE A 32 10.00 19.11 -21.35
CA ILE A 32 11.36 19.40 -20.85
C ILE A 32 12.22 18.13 -20.86
N LYS A 33 11.67 16.99 -20.42
CA LYS A 33 12.39 15.71 -20.41
C LYS A 33 12.75 15.24 -21.82
N TYR A 34 11.85 15.44 -22.79
CA TYR A 34 12.06 15.04 -24.18
C TYR A 34 13.12 15.91 -24.88
N TYR A 35 13.07 17.23 -24.69
CA TYR A 35 13.94 18.17 -25.41
C TYR A 35 15.37 18.23 -24.83
N PHE A 36 15.54 18.00 -23.52
CA PHE A 36 16.84 18.07 -22.84
C PHE A 36 17.49 16.69 -22.65
N TYR A 37 17.64 15.94 -23.75
CA TYR A 37 18.32 14.64 -23.73
C TYR A 37 19.86 14.77 -23.56
N ASP A 38 20.47 15.78 -24.17
CA ASP A 38 21.93 15.96 -24.26
C ASP A 38 22.60 16.76 -23.10
N ILE A 39 21.85 17.16 -22.08
CA ILE A 39 22.39 17.93 -20.95
C ILE A 39 22.87 17.00 -19.82
N LYS A 40 23.90 17.43 -19.09
CA LYS A 40 24.38 16.82 -17.82
C LYS A 40 23.21 16.37 -16.94
N LEU A 41 23.21 15.09 -16.57
CA LEU A 41 22.14 14.41 -15.81
C LEU A 41 21.70 15.16 -14.54
N PHE A 42 22.63 15.81 -13.84
CA PHE A 42 22.37 16.57 -12.61
C PHE A 42 21.42 17.76 -12.80
N ILE A 43 21.61 18.57 -13.85
CA ILE A 43 20.73 19.73 -14.12
C ILE A 43 19.31 19.26 -14.42
N ARG A 44 19.18 18.16 -15.18
CA ARG A 44 17.88 17.60 -15.57
C ARG A 44 17.08 17.14 -14.35
N ILE A 45 17.74 16.46 -13.41
CA ILE A 45 17.09 15.97 -12.18
C ILE A 45 16.58 17.15 -11.34
N PHE A 46 17.35 18.23 -11.26
CA PHE A 46 17.00 19.40 -10.45
C PHE A 46 15.79 20.14 -11.05
N ILE A 47 15.77 20.34 -12.38
CA ILE A 47 14.64 20.97 -13.07
C ILE A 47 13.35 20.15 -12.92
N ILE A 48 13.42 18.82 -13.09
CA ILE A 48 12.25 17.93 -12.96
C ILE A 48 11.74 17.92 -11.53
N SER A 49 12.65 17.85 -10.55
CA SER A 49 12.30 17.81 -9.14
C SER A 49 11.64 19.13 -8.70
N PHE A 50 12.16 20.26 -9.15
CA PHE A 50 11.52 21.56 -8.88
C PHE A 50 10.10 21.63 -9.47
N LEU A 51 9.92 21.16 -10.70
CA LEU A 51 8.62 21.17 -11.38
C LEU A 51 7.61 20.24 -10.69
N ILE A 52 8.04 19.06 -10.23
CA ILE A 52 7.19 18.15 -9.45
C ILE A 52 6.78 18.78 -8.12
N PHE A 53 7.71 19.48 -7.45
CA PHE A 53 7.43 20.15 -6.17
C PHE A 53 6.39 21.27 -6.33
N CYS A 54 6.49 22.06 -7.39
CA CYS A 54 5.48 23.06 -7.73
C CYS A 54 4.11 22.45 -8.05
N ALA A 55 4.07 21.33 -8.79
CA ALA A 55 2.83 20.63 -9.08
C ALA A 55 2.17 20.06 -7.80
N ILE A 56 2.97 19.49 -6.90
CA ILE A 56 2.51 18.98 -5.60
C ILE A 56 2.03 20.13 -4.71
N GLY A 57 2.75 21.25 -4.66
CA GLY A 57 2.35 22.42 -3.89
C GLY A 57 1.02 23.01 -4.35
N THR A 58 0.82 23.13 -5.67
CA THR A 58 -0.45 23.60 -6.24
C THR A 58 -1.60 22.62 -6.02
N PHE A 59 -1.33 21.31 -6.05
CA PHE A 59 -2.27 20.26 -5.72
C PHE A 59 -2.72 20.32 -4.25
N LEU A 60 -1.78 20.42 -3.30
CA LEU A 60 -2.07 20.51 -1.86
C LEU A 60 -2.91 21.74 -1.51
N TYR A 61 -2.69 22.85 -2.21
CA TYR A 61 -3.47 24.07 -1.98
C TYR A 61 -4.92 23.94 -2.50
N THR A 62 -5.23 22.88 -3.27
CA THR A 62 -6.55 22.65 -3.91
C THR A 62 -7.55 22.12 -2.88
N LYS A 63 -8.83 22.46 -3.07
CA LYS A 63 -9.91 22.00 -2.17
C LYS A 63 -9.88 20.49 -2.01
N THR A 64 -9.70 19.75 -3.10
CA THR A 64 -9.47 18.31 -3.12
C THR A 64 -8.25 17.90 -2.28
N GLY A 65 -7.13 18.63 -2.39
CA GLY A 65 -5.92 18.38 -1.59
C GLY A 65 -6.15 18.54 -0.08
N LYS A 66 -6.89 19.58 0.33
CA LYS A 66 -7.27 19.79 1.74
C LYS A 66 -8.19 18.69 2.27
N TYR A 67 -9.15 18.23 1.46
CA TYR A 67 -10.02 17.10 1.83
C TYR A 67 -9.23 15.81 2.05
N ILE A 68 -8.32 15.48 1.12
CA ILE A 68 -7.45 14.31 1.24
C ILE A 68 -6.58 14.42 2.50
N LEU A 69 -6.02 15.61 2.78
CA LEU A 69 -5.21 15.83 3.97
C LEU A 69 -6.02 15.65 5.26
N SER A 70 -7.25 16.19 5.32
CA SER A 70 -8.13 15.95 6.47
C SER A 70 -8.49 14.48 6.64
N SER A 71 -8.73 13.74 5.55
CA SER A 71 -9.03 12.31 5.61
C SER A 71 -7.84 11.48 6.10
N ILE A 72 -6.61 11.85 5.72
CA ILE A 72 -5.39 11.21 6.24
C ILE A 72 -5.26 11.43 7.75
N ILE A 73 -5.54 12.66 8.22
CA ILE A 73 -5.47 12.99 9.64
C ILE A 73 -6.52 12.19 10.43
N MET A 74 -7.76 12.14 9.94
CA MET A 74 -8.84 11.36 10.55
C MET A 74 -8.53 9.85 10.56
N SER A 75 -7.94 9.32 9.47
CA SER A 75 -7.55 7.91 9.40
C SER A 75 -6.46 7.54 10.41
N LYS A 76 -5.48 8.43 10.65
CA LYS A 76 -4.47 8.24 11.71
C LYS A 76 -5.09 8.23 13.11
N GLN A 77 -6.09 9.07 13.35
CA GLN A 77 -6.81 9.08 14.63
C GLN A 77 -7.57 7.77 14.84
N GLU A 78 -8.08 7.15 13.77
CA GLU A 78 -8.76 5.85 13.82
C GLU A 78 -7.78 4.68 14.00
N MET A 79 -6.61 4.73 13.35
CA MET A 79 -5.55 3.73 13.54
C MET A 79 -5.07 3.66 15.00
N ASN A 80 -5.06 4.79 15.70
CA ASN A 80 -4.70 4.84 17.11
C ASN A 80 -5.76 4.21 18.03
N LYS A 81 -6.98 3.95 17.54
CA LYS A 81 -8.02 3.20 18.25
C LYS A 81 -7.90 1.69 18.05
N ILE A 82 -7.03 1.25 17.15
CA ILE A 82 -6.71 -0.16 16.98
C ILE A 82 -5.85 -0.55 18.18
N ILE A 83 -6.51 -1.05 19.22
CA ILE A 83 -5.86 -1.84 20.27
C ILE A 83 -5.27 -3.08 19.61
N TRP A 84 -3.99 -3.01 19.25
CA TRP A 84 -3.28 -4.17 18.75
C TRP A 84 -3.24 -5.24 19.85
N PRO A 85 -3.58 -6.50 19.53
CA PRO A 85 -3.56 -7.58 20.50
C PRO A 85 -2.16 -7.69 21.11
N GLY A 86 -2.09 -7.75 22.44
CA GLY A 86 -0.82 -7.81 23.17
C GLY A 86 -0.06 -9.10 22.86
N TYR A 87 1.27 -9.02 22.83
CA TYR A 87 2.16 -10.13 22.46
C TYR A 87 1.91 -11.43 23.24
N LYS A 88 1.43 -11.33 24.48
CA LYS A 88 1.17 -12.48 25.34
C LYS A 88 0.03 -13.36 24.80
N GLU A 89 -1.06 -12.76 24.31
CA GLU A 89 -2.24 -13.50 23.82
C GLU A 89 -1.94 -14.26 22.52
N THR A 90 -1.16 -13.63 21.64
CA THR A 90 -0.72 -14.26 20.38
C THR A 90 0.22 -15.44 20.63
N LEU A 91 1.10 -15.36 21.64
CA LEU A 91 2.02 -16.46 21.94
C LEU A 91 1.30 -17.68 22.53
N TYR A 92 0.31 -17.49 23.39
CA TYR A 92 -0.45 -18.63 23.93
C TYR A 92 -1.14 -19.42 22.80
N THR A 93 -1.77 -18.72 21.86
CA THR A 93 -2.48 -19.37 20.75
C THR A 93 -1.52 -20.08 19.79
N THR A 94 -0.39 -19.47 19.42
CA THR A 94 0.58 -20.12 18.52
C THR A 94 1.28 -21.31 19.18
N LEU A 95 1.60 -21.23 20.48
CA LEU A 95 2.23 -22.33 21.22
C LEU A 95 1.29 -23.53 21.35
N ILE A 96 0.00 -23.28 21.60
CA ILE A 96 -1.03 -24.34 21.57
C ILE A 96 -1.07 -25.00 20.18
N ILE A 97 -1.10 -24.21 19.10
CA ILE A 97 -1.13 -24.74 17.73
C ILE A 97 0.12 -25.59 17.46
N ILE A 98 1.32 -25.08 17.76
CA ILE A 98 2.58 -25.81 17.58
C ILE A 98 2.54 -27.14 18.35
N SER A 99 2.09 -27.12 19.60
CA SER A 99 1.99 -28.35 20.40
C SER A 99 1.07 -29.38 19.76
N VAL A 100 -0.10 -28.96 19.26
CA VAL A 100 -1.06 -29.86 18.60
C VAL A 100 -0.51 -30.37 17.28
N THR A 101 0.11 -29.51 16.46
CA THR A 101 0.71 -29.90 15.17
C THR A 101 1.85 -30.91 15.36
N VAL A 102 2.72 -30.72 16.36
CA VAL A 102 3.79 -31.68 16.68
C VAL A 102 3.22 -33.03 17.10
N LEU A 103 2.19 -33.05 17.94
CA LEU A 103 1.53 -34.29 18.36
C LEU A 103 0.94 -35.07 17.18
N ILE A 104 0.21 -34.38 16.29
CA ILE A 104 -0.40 -35.00 15.11
C ILE A 104 0.68 -35.49 14.14
N SER A 105 1.71 -34.67 13.89
CA SER A 105 2.83 -35.05 13.02
C SER A 105 3.55 -36.29 13.54
N LEU A 106 3.73 -36.41 14.86
CA LEU A 106 4.39 -37.55 15.48
C LEU A 106 3.53 -38.81 15.42
N LEU A 107 2.22 -38.68 15.65
CA LEU A 107 1.26 -39.78 15.52
C LEU A 107 1.18 -40.31 14.09
N LEU A 108 1.09 -39.43 13.09
CA LEU A 108 1.11 -39.83 11.68
C LEU A 108 2.44 -40.51 11.36
N TRP A 109 3.58 -39.89 11.68
CA TRP A 109 4.89 -40.49 11.39
C TRP A 109 5.05 -41.90 11.98
N PHE A 110 4.55 -42.10 13.21
CA PHE A 110 4.56 -43.41 13.85
C PHE A 110 3.70 -44.44 13.08
N ILE A 111 2.49 -44.05 12.65
CA ILE A 111 1.59 -44.95 11.91
C ILE A 111 2.15 -45.27 10.52
N ASP A 112 2.70 -44.28 9.81
CA ASP A 112 3.30 -44.47 8.49
C ASP A 112 4.53 -45.39 8.59
N SER A 113 5.35 -45.22 9.63
CA SER A 113 6.54 -46.05 9.84
C SER A 113 6.19 -47.51 10.14
N ILE A 114 5.17 -47.78 10.97
CA ILE A 114 4.78 -49.17 11.28
C ILE A 114 4.15 -49.85 10.06
N ILE A 115 3.31 -49.13 9.30
CA ILE A 115 2.68 -49.65 8.08
C ILE A 115 3.76 -50.00 7.05
N PHE A 116 4.72 -49.09 6.82
CA PHE A 116 5.84 -49.35 5.91
C PHE A 116 6.64 -50.58 6.32
N HIS A 117 6.95 -50.73 7.61
CA HIS A 117 7.70 -51.88 8.12
C HIS A 117 6.95 -53.21 7.90
N VAL A 118 5.64 -53.23 8.16
CA VAL A 118 4.80 -54.42 7.93
C VAL A 118 4.75 -54.77 6.44
N ILE A 119 4.54 -53.79 5.57
CA ILE A 119 4.52 -54.01 4.12
C ILE A 119 5.87 -54.55 3.64
N ALA A 120 6.99 -53.97 4.09
CA ALA A 120 8.33 -54.43 3.76
C ALA A 120 8.57 -55.87 4.22
N PHE A 121 8.11 -56.23 5.43
CA PHE A 121 8.18 -57.60 5.93
C PHE A 121 7.39 -58.59 5.07
N ILE A 122 6.16 -58.24 4.67
CA ILE A 122 5.33 -59.08 3.78
C ILE A 122 5.96 -59.25 2.39
N ILE A 123 6.59 -58.22 1.83
CA ILE A 123 7.23 -58.31 0.52
C ILE A 123 8.52 -59.14 0.63
N SER A 124 9.31 -58.93 1.68
CA SER A 124 10.55 -59.67 1.91
C SER A 124 10.33 -61.15 2.16
N ILE A 125 9.16 -61.58 2.65
CA ILE A 125 8.88 -63.01 2.88
C ILE A 125 8.36 -63.71 1.61
N ARG A 126 7.96 -62.95 0.59
CA ARG A 126 7.50 -63.47 -0.71
C ARG A 126 8.68 -63.74 -1.66
N PHE A 127 9.82 -63.09 -1.46
CA PHE A 127 11.02 -63.21 -2.29
C PHE A 127 12.05 -64.13 -1.61
#